data_AF-A0A7C6P569-F1
#
_entry.id   AF-A0A7C6P569-F1
#
_cell.length_a   1.000
_cell.length_b   1.000
_cell.length_c   1.000
_cell.angle_alpha   90.00
_cell.angle_beta   90.00
_cell.angle_gamma   90.00
#
_symmetry.space_group_name_H-M   'P 1'
#
loop_
_entity.id
_entity.type
_entity.pdbx_description
1 polymer ?
#
loop_
_entity_poly.entity_id
_entity_poly.type
_entity_poly.pdbx_seq_one_letter_code
_entity_poly.pdbx_strand_id
1 'polypeptide(L)'
;MDEAIKMAEERTERVAADEEERRFYEALEDWERDRLSLINAVEDAREEGLEKGGEKEKQEIARNSLSLGLPKDVIAKITGLTLQEIENLSKHEE
;
A
#
# COMPACT_ATOMS: atom_id res chain seq x y z
N MET A 1 50.54 5.46 -35.24
CA MET A 1 49.82 5.85 -34.01
C MET A 1 50.63 5.29 -32.86
N ASP A 2 50.99 6.13 -31.88
CA ASP A 2 51.89 5.75 -30.78
C ASP A 2 51.22 4.64 -29.92
N GLU A 3 51.94 3.58 -29.60
CA GLU A 3 51.40 2.38 -28.94
C GLU A 3 50.80 2.70 -27.57
N ALA A 4 51.37 3.72 -26.89
CA ALA A 4 50.84 4.26 -25.65
C ALA A 4 49.45 4.91 -25.81
N ILE A 5 49.19 5.58 -26.94
CA ILE A 5 47.89 6.21 -27.22
C ILE A 5 46.84 5.12 -27.41
N LYS A 6 47.17 4.08 -28.18
CA LYS A 6 46.26 2.95 -28.42
C LYS A 6 45.89 2.21 -27.13
N MET A 7 46.86 1.96 -26.25
CA MET A 7 46.59 1.33 -24.95
C MET A 7 45.74 2.20 -24.02
N ALA A 8 45.89 3.53 -24.08
CA ALA A 8 45.07 4.45 -23.31
C ALA A 8 43.62 4.50 -23.81
N GLU A 9 43.41 4.46 -25.12
CA GLU A 9 42.08 4.36 -25.76
C GLU A 9 41.37 3.06 -25.36
N GLU A 10 42.01 1.90 -25.55
CA GLU A 10 41.44 0.59 -25.20
C GLU A 10 41.09 0.48 -23.70
N ARG A 11 41.88 1.11 -22.83
CA ARG A 11 41.60 1.13 -21.38
C ARG A 11 40.42 2.04 -21.03
N THR A 12 40.28 3.17 -21.72
CA THR A 12 39.15 4.09 -21.51
C THR A 12 37.85 3.47 -21.98
N GLU A 13 37.86 2.80 -23.13
CA GLU A 13 36.69 2.06 -23.66
C GLU A 13 36.25 0.95 -22.70
N ARG A 14 37.19 0.18 -22.13
CA ARG A 14 36.85 -0.87 -21.15
C ARG A 14 36.21 -0.30 -19.89
N VAL A 15 36.81 0.75 -19.31
CA VAL A 15 36.28 1.36 -18.07
C VAL A 15 34.93 2.04 -18.34
N ALA A 16 34.76 2.66 -19.50
CA ALA A 16 33.49 3.24 -19.92
C ALA A 16 32.42 2.14 -20.12
N ALA A 17 32.77 1.01 -20.74
CA ALA A 17 31.87 -0.12 -20.87
C ALA A 17 31.46 -0.71 -19.51
N ASP A 18 32.41 -0.89 -18.59
CA ASP A 18 32.14 -1.34 -17.22
C ASP A 18 31.24 -0.34 -16.47
N GLU A 19 31.45 0.97 -16.67
CA GLU A 19 30.64 2.02 -16.06
C GLU A 19 29.24 2.11 -16.67
N GLU A 20 29.10 1.97 -17.99
CA GLU A 20 27.81 1.91 -18.69
C GLU A 20 27.00 0.68 -18.26
N GLU A 21 27.64 -0.49 -18.17
CA GLU A 21 27.03 -1.72 -17.68
C GLU A 21 26.57 -1.54 -16.22
N ARG A 22 27.40 -0.96 -15.36
CA ARG A 22 27.03 -0.66 -13.97
C ARG A 22 25.81 0.27 -13.90
N ARG A 23 25.82 1.37 -14.66
CA ARG A 23 24.70 2.32 -14.71
C ARG A 23 23.42 1.67 -15.22
N PHE A 24 23.52 0.77 -16.19
CA PHE A 24 22.38 0.02 -16.70
C PHE A 24 21.78 -0.89 -15.62
N TYR A 25 22.61 -1.63 -14.89
CA TYR A 25 22.16 -2.48 -13.78
C TYR A 25 21.57 -1.66 -12.62
N GLU A 26 22.20 -0.56 -12.23
CA GLU A 26 21.68 0.36 -11.21
C GLU A 26 20.29 0.91 -11.62
N ALA A 27 20.12 1.32 -12.87
CA ALA A 27 18.84 1.81 -13.38
C ALA A 27 17.76 0.72 -13.42
N LEU A 28 18.12 -0.52 -13.74
CA LEU A 28 17.20 -1.66 -13.67
C LEU A 28 16.78 -1.97 -12.24
N GLU A 29 17.72 -1.94 -11.30
CA GLU A 29 17.45 -2.18 -9.88
C GLU A 29 16.53 -1.10 -9.30
N ASP A 30 16.81 0.19 -9.58
CA ASP A 30 15.95 1.29 -9.17
C ASP A 30 14.56 1.16 -9.79
N TRP A 31 14.45 0.82 -11.08
CA TRP A 31 13.16 0.58 -11.71
C TRP A 31 12.39 -0.58 -11.06
N GLU A 32 13.08 -1.67 -10.73
CA GLU A 32 12.46 -2.82 -10.08
C GLU A 32 12.01 -2.48 -8.66
N ARG A 33 12.83 -1.73 -7.91
CA ARG A 33 12.48 -1.24 -6.57
C ARG A 33 11.24 -0.34 -6.63
N ASP A 34 11.21 0.62 -7.55
CA ASP A 34 10.09 1.54 -7.70
C ASP A 34 8.83 0.79 -8.13
N ARG A 35 8.94 -0.18 -9.04
CA ARG A 35 7.83 -1.06 -9.44
C ARG A 35 7.28 -1.84 -8.25
N LEU A 36 8.14 -2.47 -7.44
CA LEU A 36 7.73 -3.23 -6.26
C LEU A 36 7.06 -2.32 -5.22
N SER A 37 7.62 -1.13 -4.99
CA SER A 37 7.04 -0.12 -4.12
C SER A 37 5.63 0.27 -4.54
N LEU A 38 5.41 0.50 -5.85
CA LEU A 38 4.09 0.81 -6.38
C LEU A 38 3.09 -0.34 -6.21
N ILE A 39 3.51 -1.57 -6.45
CA ILE A 39 2.65 -2.75 -6.27
C ILE A 39 2.21 -2.85 -4.82
N ASN A 40 3.16 -2.79 -3.88
CA ASN A 40 2.85 -2.87 -2.45
C ASN A 40 1.92 -1.73 -2.02
N ALA A 41 2.19 -0.49 -2.45
CA ALA A 41 1.34 0.64 -2.13
C ALA A 41 -0.11 0.49 -2.62
N VAL A 42 -0.30 -0.12 -3.81
CA VAL A 42 -1.64 -0.39 -4.35
C VAL A 42 -2.33 -1.51 -3.56
N GLU A 43 -1.60 -2.56 -3.19
CA GLU A 43 -2.14 -3.67 -2.39
C GLU A 43 -2.55 -3.17 -0.99
N ASP A 44 -1.68 -2.43 -0.30
CA ASP A 44 -1.95 -1.83 1.00
C ASP A 44 -3.18 -0.90 0.93
N ALA A 45 -3.24 -0.01 -0.07
CA ALA A 45 -4.37 0.89 -0.25
C ALA A 45 -5.68 0.15 -0.51
N ARG A 46 -5.63 -0.98 -1.23
CA ARG A 46 -6.80 -1.83 -1.47
C ARG A 46 -7.26 -2.52 -0.20
N GLU A 47 -6.33 -3.08 0.59
CA GLU A 47 -6.64 -3.75 1.85
C GLU A 47 -7.22 -2.78 2.87
N GLU A 48 -6.60 -1.61 3.06
CA GLU A 48 -7.15 -0.55 3.89
C GLU A 48 -8.54 -0.11 3.44
N GLY A 49 -8.76 -0.03 2.12
CA GLY A 49 -10.06 0.33 1.55
C GLY A 49 -11.14 -0.69 1.86
N LEU A 50 -10.81 -1.99 1.78
CA LEU A 50 -11.72 -3.08 2.13
C LEU A 50 -12.02 -3.11 3.63
N GLU A 51 -11.02 -2.93 4.49
CA GLU A 51 -11.19 -2.88 5.93
C GLU A 51 -12.09 -1.71 6.35
N LYS A 52 -11.75 -0.49 5.91
CA LYS A 52 -12.56 0.72 6.16
C LYS A 52 -13.98 0.60 5.62
N GLY A 53 -14.14 -0.06 4.47
CA GLY A 53 -15.45 -0.33 3.87
C GLY A 53 -16.30 -1.25 4.75
N GLY A 54 -15.72 -2.38 5.20
CA GLY A 54 -16.40 -3.33 6.08
C GLY A 54 -16.73 -2.75 7.45
N GLU A 55 -15.86 -1.93 8.03
CA GLU A 55 -16.15 -1.21 9.27
C GLU A 55 -17.31 -0.24 9.12
N LYS A 56 -17.31 0.58 8.05
CA LYS A 56 -18.41 1.51 7.76
C LYS A 56 -19.73 0.77 7.57
N GLU A 57 -19.74 -0.32 6.81
CA GLU A 57 -20.94 -1.13 6.60
C GLU A 57 -21.49 -1.68 7.93
N LYS A 58 -20.63 -2.23 8.81
CA LYS A 58 -21.04 -2.69 10.14
C LYS A 58 -21.65 -1.57 10.99
N GLN A 59 -21.06 -0.37 10.93
CA GLN A 59 -21.58 0.80 11.65
C GLN A 59 -22.93 1.26 11.10
N GLU A 60 -23.11 1.29 9.78
CA GLU A 60 -24.38 1.63 9.13
C GLU A 60 -25.48 0.61 9.46
N ILE A 61 -25.17 -0.69 9.40
CA ILE A 61 -26.11 -1.75 9.81
C ILE A 61 -26.48 -1.57 11.28
N ALA A 62 -25.52 -1.26 12.15
CA ALA A 62 -25.79 -1.02 13.57
C ALA A 62 -26.70 0.21 13.78
N ARG A 63 -26.45 1.33 13.10
CA ARG A 63 -27.29 2.54 13.17
C ARG A 63 -28.71 2.27 12.67
N ASN A 64 -28.85 1.61 11.53
CA ASN A 64 -30.15 1.23 10.97
C ASN A 64 -30.90 0.27 11.91
N SER A 65 -30.18 -0.64 12.55
CA SER A 65 -30.78 -1.57 13.51
C SER A 65 -31.24 -0.84 14.79
N LEU A 66 -30.46 0.14 15.26
CA LEU A 66 -30.84 0.99 16.40
C LEU A 66 -32.07 1.84 16.07
N SER A 67 -32.15 2.42 14.88
CA SER A 67 -33.30 3.24 14.45
C SER A 67 -34.59 2.41 14.31
N LEU A 68 -34.45 1.12 14.00
CA LEU A 68 -35.55 0.14 14.00
C LEU A 68 -35.91 -0.37 15.42
N GLY A 69 -35.22 0.07 16.46
CA GLY A 69 -35.50 -0.29 17.85
C GLY A 69 -35.02 -1.69 18.26
N LEU A 70 -34.09 -2.29 17.52
CA LEU A 70 -33.50 -3.58 17.91
C LEU A 70 -32.66 -3.41 19.19
N PRO A 71 -32.68 -4.41 20.10
CA PRO A 71 -31.88 -4.35 21.31
C PRO A 71 -30.38 -4.47 21.00
N LYS A 72 -29.55 -3.72 21.72
CA LYS A 72 -28.09 -3.62 21.49
C LYS A 72 -27.39 -5.00 21.47
N ASP A 73 -27.84 -5.94 22.30
CA ASP A 73 -27.30 -7.31 22.35
C ASP A 73 -27.53 -8.10 21.05
N VAL A 74 -28.65 -7.86 20.37
CA VAL A 74 -28.95 -8.49 19.08
C VAL A 74 -28.14 -7.82 17.97
N ILE A 75 -28.00 -6.50 18.02
CA ILE A 75 -27.18 -5.74 17.07
C ILE A 75 -25.72 -6.20 17.14
N ALA A 76 -25.17 -6.36 18.35
CA ALA A 76 -23.81 -6.88 18.55
C ALA A 76 -23.59 -8.25 17.90
N LYS A 77 -24.60 -9.14 17.96
CA LYS A 77 -24.54 -10.45 17.31
C LYS A 77 -24.63 -10.38 15.78
N ILE A 78 -25.35 -9.39 15.24
CA ILE A 78 -25.52 -9.21 13.79
C ILE A 78 -24.26 -8.61 13.16
N THR A 79 -23.73 -7.53 13.77
CA THR A 79 -22.64 -6.74 13.19
C THR A 79 -21.25 -7.18 13.66
N GLY A 80 -21.19 -7.95 14.75
CA GLY A 80 -19.94 -8.32 15.41
C GLY A 80 -19.28 -7.18 16.19
N LEU A 81 -19.96 -6.04 16.33
CA LEU A 81 -19.51 -4.92 17.14
C LEU A 81 -19.75 -5.18 18.62
N THR A 82 -18.90 -4.60 19.46
CA THR A 82 -19.07 -4.60 20.91
C THR A 82 -20.21 -3.67 21.34
N LEU A 83 -20.78 -3.92 22.52
CA LEU A 83 -21.83 -3.05 23.08
C LEU A 83 -21.35 -1.60 23.26
N GLN A 84 -20.07 -1.40 23.59
CA GLN A 84 -19.47 -0.08 23.73
C GLN A 84 -19.41 0.67 22.40
N GLU A 85 -19.01 -0.01 21.30
CA GLU A 85 -19.01 0.59 19.96
C GLU A 85 -20.42 0.97 19.52
N ILE A 86 -21.40 0.10 19.74
CA ILE A 86 -22.82 0.37 19.43
C ILE A 86 -23.34 1.57 20.25
N GLU A 87 -22.95 1.67 21.51
CA GLU A 87 -23.32 2.80 22.36
C GLU A 87 -22.69 4.11 21.90
N ASN A 88 -21.43 4.10 21.46
CA ASN A 88 -20.78 5.26 20.88
C ASN A 88 -21.46 5.72 19.58
N LEU A 89 -21.98 4.80 18.76
CA LEU A 89 -22.74 5.15 17.55
C LEU A 89 -24.03 5.91 17.89
N SER A 90 -24.70 5.56 19.00
CA SER A 90 -25.92 6.25 19.46
C SER A 90 -25.68 7.65 20.04
N LYS A 91 -24.48 7.91 20.59
CA LYS A 91 -24.14 9.21 21.19
C LYS A 91 -23.83 10.32 20.18
N HIS A 92 -23.65 9.96 18.91
CA HIS A 92 -23.37 10.91 17.83
C HIS A 92 -24.63 11.38 17.08
N GLU A 93 -25.83 11.09 17.61
CA GLU A 93 -27.13 11.52 17.05
C GLU A 93 -27.85 12.58 17.90
N GLU A 94 -27.21 13.10 18.97
CA GLU A 94 -27.62 14.34 19.68
C GLU A 94 -26.82 15.56 19.18
#